data_AF-A0A9P4XMV9-F1
#
_entry.id   AF-A0A9P4XMV9-F1
#
_cell.length_a   1.000
_cell.length_b   1.000
_cell.length_c   1.000
_cell.angle_alpha   90.00
_cell.angle_beta   90.00
_cell.angle_gamma   90.00
#
_symmetry.space_group_name_H-M   'P 1'
#
loop_
_entity.id
_entity.type
_entity.pdbx_description
1 polymer ?
#
loop_
_entity_poly.entity_id
_entity_poly.type
_entity_poly.pdbx_seq_one_letter_code
_entity_poly.pdbx_strand_id
1 'polypeptide(L)'
;MSSLPSQHPTLSLHLTDLTLTPLITSSSSPTHLESLTSLTSSAITSQTTAQRANLGRPQRIMVEYPDSGAVVLQSYLDPRESGGGHSESEPGSKYKHGHDHDHDADADADPDDATARTGSDDAVAPVLIGVVVAASSDDAREARRAAARLERIGREFQKEWAAQGLEQDTDGRSTPE
;
A
#
# COMPACT_ATOMS: atom_id res chain seq x y z
N MET A 1 16.28 15.29 -5.28
CA MET A 1 15.98 13.94 -4.74
C MET A 1 17.14 13.02 -5.10
N SER A 2 17.97 12.63 -4.14
CA SER A 2 19.03 11.63 -4.38
C SER A 2 18.38 10.28 -4.69
N SER A 3 18.87 9.55 -5.69
CA SER A 3 18.33 8.23 -6.04
C SER A 3 18.51 7.27 -4.87
N LEU A 4 17.41 6.78 -4.29
CA LEU A 4 17.43 5.84 -3.15
C LEU A 4 18.30 4.59 -3.41
N PRO A 5 18.33 4.00 -4.62
CA PRO A 5 19.27 2.95 -4.97
C PRO A 5 20.76 3.29 -4.73
N SER A 6 21.18 4.53 -4.96
CA SER A 6 22.59 4.94 -4.77
C SER A 6 23.00 5.03 -3.30
N GLN A 7 22.05 5.17 -2.39
CA GLN A 7 22.29 5.26 -0.94
C GLN A 7 22.49 3.89 -0.29
N HIS A 8 22.05 2.82 -0.96
CA HIS A 8 22.04 1.46 -0.45
C HIS A 8 22.65 0.49 -1.48
N PRO A 9 23.97 0.58 -1.76
CA PRO A 9 24.62 -0.21 -2.81
C PRO A 9 24.67 -1.72 -2.52
N THR A 10 24.48 -2.11 -1.26
CA THR A 10 24.45 -3.51 -0.80
C THR A 10 23.05 -4.12 -0.83
N LEU A 11 22.02 -3.32 -1.10
CA LEU A 11 20.62 -3.76 -1.11
C LEU A 11 20.05 -3.76 -2.54
N SER A 12 19.20 -4.74 -2.82
CA SER A 12 18.33 -4.68 -4.00
C SER A 12 16.99 -4.06 -3.64
N LEU A 13 16.53 -3.13 -4.45
CA LEU A 13 15.35 -2.29 -4.21
C LEU A 13 14.48 -2.29 -5.46
N HIS A 14 13.18 -2.51 -5.29
CA HIS A 14 12.22 -2.50 -6.38
C HIS A 14 10.90 -1.93 -5.90
N LEU A 15 10.35 -0.94 -6.59
CA LEU A 15 9.03 -0.38 -6.34
C LEU A 15 8.25 -0.40 -7.64
N THR A 16 7.11 -1.08 -7.64
CA THR A 16 6.23 -1.20 -8.81
C THR A 16 4.78 -1.00 -8.41
N ASP A 17 3.91 -0.83 -9.41
CA ASP A 17 2.48 -1.06 -9.24
C ASP A 17 2.13 -2.56 -9.35
N LEU A 18 0.83 -2.89 -9.29
CA LEU A 18 0.31 -4.25 -9.46
C LEU A 18 0.46 -4.79 -10.90
N THR A 19 0.66 -3.93 -11.88
CA THR A 19 0.93 -4.31 -13.28
C THR A 19 2.40 -4.60 -13.53
N LEU A 20 3.24 -4.52 -12.48
CA LEU A 20 4.69 -4.70 -12.51
C LEU A 20 5.41 -3.60 -13.32
N THR A 21 4.78 -2.44 -13.46
CA THR A 21 5.43 -1.25 -14.04
C THR A 21 6.44 -0.69 -13.03
N PRO A 22 7.75 -0.66 -13.35
CA PRO A 22 8.75 -0.22 -12.39
C PRO A 22 8.78 1.30 -12.23
N LEU A 23 8.66 1.77 -10.99
CA LEU A 23 8.80 3.18 -10.63
C LEU A 23 10.22 3.49 -10.11
N ILE A 24 10.74 2.60 -9.26
CA ILE A 24 12.12 2.67 -8.74
C ILE A 24 12.72 1.28 -8.80
N THR A 25 13.94 1.17 -9.32
CA THR A 25 14.67 -0.09 -9.33
C THR A 25 16.16 0.16 -9.10
N SER A 26 16.81 -0.70 -8.33
CA SER A 26 18.28 -0.74 -8.23
C SER A 26 18.90 -1.75 -9.20
N SER A 27 18.10 -2.42 -10.04
CA SER A 27 18.61 -3.38 -11.01
C SER A 27 19.53 -2.70 -12.04
N SER A 28 20.71 -3.28 -12.23
CA SER A 28 21.68 -2.91 -13.25
C SER A 28 21.74 -3.90 -14.42
N SER A 29 20.95 -4.99 -14.39
CA SER A 29 20.93 -6.02 -15.44
C SER A 29 19.52 -6.58 -15.68
N PRO A 30 19.25 -7.11 -16.90
CA PRO A 30 17.95 -7.70 -17.20
C PRO A 30 17.58 -8.90 -16.28
N THR A 31 18.54 -9.76 -15.98
CA THR A 31 18.33 -10.95 -15.12
C THR A 31 18.04 -10.59 -13.67
N HIS A 32 18.69 -9.54 -13.16
CA HIS A 32 18.42 -9.03 -11.81
C HIS A 32 17.04 -8.38 -11.74
N LEU A 33 16.62 -7.68 -12.80
CA LEU A 33 15.27 -7.12 -12.89
C LEU A 33 14.22 -8.22 -12.89
N GLU A 34 14.40 -9.26 -13.71
CA GLU A 34 13.51 -10.43 -13.77
C GLU A 34 13.35 -11.11 -12.40
N SER A 35 14.44 -11.24 -11.64
CA SER A 35 14.42 -11.81 -10.29
C SER A 35 13.57 -10.95 -9.32
N LEU A 36 13.72 -9.63 -9.37
CA LEU A 36 12.92 -8.69 -8.54
C LEU A 36 11.45 -8.69 -8.96
N THR A 37 11.17 -8.75 -10.25
CA THR A 37 9.80 -8.87 -10.78
C THR A 37 9.16 -10.19 -10.33
N SER A 38 9.90 -11.31 -10.36
CA SER A 38 9.42 -12.60 -9.86
C SER A 38 9.11 -12.58 -8.36
N LEU A 39 9.97 -11.96 -7.55
CA LEU A 39 9.71 -11.73 -6.12
C LEU A 39 8.47 -10.86 -5.88
N THR A 40 8.22 -9.88 -6.74
CA THR A 40 7.06 -9.00 -6.66
C THR A 40 5.77 -9.76 -7.02
N SER A 41 5.79 -10.59 -8.06
CA SER A 41 4.66 -11.49 -8.38
C SER A 41 4.35 -12.46 -7.24
N SER A 42 5.37 -12.97 -6.56
CA SER A 42 5.21 -13.78 -5.34
C SER A 42 4.58 -12.97 -4.19
N ALA A 43 4.93 -11.69 -4.03
CA ALA A 43 4.31 -10.79 -3.06
C ALA A 43 2.80 -10.63 -3.33
N ILE A 44 2.40 -10.35 -4.57
CA ILE A 44 0.97 -10.24 -4.97
C ILE A 44 0.20 -11.52 -4.59
N THR A 45 0.80 -12.67 -4.89
CA THR A 45 0.21 -13.98 -4.55
C THR A 45 0.11 -14.16 -3.04
N SER A 46 1.14 -13.76 -2.30
CA SER A 46 1.19 -13.85 -0.83
C SER A 46 0.11 -13.01 -0.16
N GLN A 47 -0.11 -11.77 -0.63
CA GLN A 47 -1.16 -10.90 -0.14
C GLN A 47 -2.56 -11.49 -0.40
N THR A 48 -2.80 -11.99 -1.61
CA THR A 48 -4.07 -12.62 -2.00
C THR A 48 -4.33 -13.88 -1.16
N THR A 49 -3.29 -14.66 -0.93
CA THR A 49 -3.37 -15.89 -0.12
C THR A 49 -3.67 -15.57 1.34
N ALA A 50 -3.02 -14.56 1.93
CA ALA A 50 -3.28 -14.11 3.30
C ALA A 50 -4.73 -13.66 3.48
N GLN A 51 -5.26 -12.90 2.52
CA GLN A 51 -6.67 -12.48 2.52
C GLN A 51 -7.63 -13.68 2.47
N ARG A 52 -7.36 -14.65 1.59
CA ARG A 52 -8.16 -15.88 1.46
C ARG A 52 -8.08 -16.78 2.68
N ALA A 53 -6.96 -16.74 3.40
CA ALA A 53 -6.76 -17.48 4.64
C ALA A 53 -7.31 -16.75 5.88
N ASN A 54 -8.08 -15.66 5.70
CA ASN A 54 -8.62 -14.85 6.79
C ASN A 54 -7.55 -14.23 7.72
N LEU A 55 -6.32 -14.06 7.25
CA LEU A 55 -5.23 -13.41 7.99
C LEU A 55 -5.23 -11.88 7.82
N GLY A 56 -6.18 -11.34 7.04
CA GLY A 56 -6.29 -9.92 6.74
C GLY A 56 -5.44 -9.46 5.57
N ARG A 57 -5.22 -8.14 5.46
CA ARG A 57 -4.35 -7.53 4.45
C ARG A 57 -2.99 -7.23 5.07
N PRO A 58 -1.92 -7.97 4.71
CA PRO A 58 -0.61 -7.67 5.25
C PRO A 58 -0.13 -6.31 4.72
N GLN A 59 0.34 -5.46 5.63
CA GLN A 59 1.05 -4.21 5.26
C GLN A 59 2.49 -4.49 4.88
N ARG A 60 3.11 -5.47 5.54
CA ARG A 60 4.49 -5.89 5.29
C ARG A 60 4.66 -7.39 5.57
N ILE A 61 5.41 -8.07 4.71
CA ILE A 61 5.89 -9.43 4.90
C ILE A 61 7.42 -9.37 4.97
N MET A 62 8.01 -10.05 5.96
CA MET A 62 9.45 -10.18 6.10
C MET A 62 9.81 -11.67 6.10
N VAL A 63 10.76 -12.04 5.26
CA VAL A 63 11.30 -13.39 5.16
C VAL A 63 12.77 -13.33 5.52
N GLU A 64 13.17 -14.07 6.55
CA GLU A 64 14.56 -14.22 6.97
C GLU A 64 14.99 -15.66 6.70
N TYR A 65 16.07 -15.83 5.93
CA TYR A 65 16.65 -17.15 5.66
C TYR A 65 17.62 -17.55 6.78
N PRO A 66 17.75 -18.84 7.10
CA PRO A 66 18.64 -19.32 8.17
C PRO A 66 20.12 -19.04 7.86
N ASP A 67 20.99 -19.29 8.85
CA ASP A 67 22.46 -19.25 8.73
C ASP A 67 23.02 -17.89 8.28
N SER A 68 22.44 -16.79 8.78
CA SER A 68 22.74 -15.42 8.37
C SER A 68 22.43 -15.15 6.89
N GLY A 69 21.49 -15.90 6.32
CA GLY A 69 21.06 -15.79 4.94
C GLY A 69 20.33 -14.48 4.61
N ALA A 70 19.80 -14.44 3.39
CA ALA A 70 19.14 -13.26 2.85
C ALA A 70 17.93 -12.82 3.70
N VAL A 71 17.58 -11.55 3.59
CA VAL A 71 16.36 -10.97 4.15
C VAL A 71 15.57 -10.30 3.05
N VAL A 72 14.30 -10.67 2.92
CA VAL A 72 13.38 -10.09 1.93
C VAL A 72 12.26 -9.37 2.66
N LEU A 73 12.07 -8.09 2.34
CA LEU A 73 10.98 -7.27 2.84
C LEU A 73 10.05 -6.92 1.66
N GLN A 74 8.79 -7.28 1.78
CA GLN A 74 7.73 -6.93 0.84
C GLN A 74 6.75 -6.00 1.56
N SER A 75 6.54 -4.80 1.02
CA SER A 75 5.68 -3.78 1.59
C SER A 75 4.55 -3.47 0.62
N TYR A 76 3.32 -3.43 1.11
CA TYR A 76 2.12 -3.17 0.31
C TYR A 76 1.61 -1.78 0.67
N LEU A 77 1.52 -0.90 -0.32
CA LEU A 77 1.14 0.49 -0.15
C LEU A 77 -0.22 0.70 -0.79
N ASP A 78 -1.28 0.54 0.00
CA ASP A 78 -2.64 0.91 -0.41
C ASP A 78 -2.85 2.42 -0.15
N PRO A 79 -3.22 3.22 -1.16
CA PRO A 79 -3.48 4.65 -0.95
C PRO A 79 -4.61 4.91 0.03
N ARG A 80 -5.57 3.98 0.17
CA ARG A 80 -6.72 4.07 1.07
C ARG A 80 -6.30 3.97 2.54
N GLU A 81 -5.16 3.32 2.82
CA GLU A 81 -4.58 3.23 4.17
C GLU A 81 -3.85 4.52 4.59
N SER A 82 -3.60 5.45 3.66
CA SER A 82 -2.92 6.72 3.98
C SER A 82 -3.85 7.75 4.63
N GLY A 83 -5.18 7.53 4.63
CA GLY A 83 -6.20 8.47 5.13
C GLY A 83 -6.82 8.15 6.50
N GLY A 84 -6.49 7.01 7.11
CA GLY A 84 -7.05 6.58 8.39
C GLY A 84 -5.94 6.25 9.37
N GLY A 85 -5.85 7.01 10.46
CA GLY A 85 -5.03 6.62 11.62
C GLY A 85 -5.37 5.19 12.03
N HIS A 86 -4.39 4.52 12.62
CA HIS A 86 -4.54 3.25 13.30
C HIS A 86 -5.81 3.23 14.16
N SER A 87 -6.92 2.73 13.64
CA SER A 87 -7.91 2.06 14.47
C SER A 87 -7.32 0.68 14.76
N GLU A 88 -6.43 0.66 15.74
CA GLU A 88 -6.28 -0.51 16.59
C GLU A 88 -7.68 -0.79 17.15
N SER A 89 -8.37 -1.75 16.54
CA SER A 89 -9.49 -2.43 17.19
C SER A 89 -8.89 -3.31 18.31
N GLU A 90 -8.51 -2.64 19.39
CA GLU A 90 -8.28 -3.27 20.70
C GLU A 90 -9.54 -4.05 21.12
N PRO A 91 -9.42 -5.32 21.51
CA PRO A 91 -10.53 -6.08 22.02
C PRO A 91 -10.76 -5.76 23.50
N GLY A 92 -11.70 -4.86 23.76
CA GLY A 92 -12.55 -4.93 24.95
C GLY A 92 -12.15 -4.10 26.17
N SER A 93 -13.03 -3.17 26.54
CA SER A 93 -13.39 -3.00 27.94
C SER A 93 -14.81 -2.46 28.05
N LYS A 94 -15.71 -3.32 28.54
CA LYS A 94 -17.09 -3.01 28.90
C LYS A 94 -17.09 -2.16 30.16
N TYR A 95 -17.73 -1.00 30.21
CA TYR A 95 -18.57 -0.58 31.34
C TYR A 95 -19.67 0.40 30.89
N LYS A 96 -20.88 0.11 31.39
CA LYS A 96 -22.18 0.76 31.17
C LYS A 96 -22.28 2.20 31.70
N HIS A 97 -23.00 3.05 30.97
CA HIS A 97 -24.10 3.91 31.47
C HIS A 97 -24.84 4.42 30.21
N GLY A 98 -26.12 4.15 29.96
CA GLY A 98 -27.27 4.37 30.82
C GLY A 98 -27.95 5.68 30.41
N HIS A 99 -28.60 5.73 29.25
CA HIS A 99 -29.55 6.79 28.94
C HIS A 99 -30.64 6.30 27.99
N ASP A 100 -31.84 6.20 28.55
CA ASP A 100 -33.10 5.96 27.86
C ASP A 100 -33.48 7.21 27.08
N HIS A 101 -33.88 7.07 25.82
CA HIS A 101 -34.79 7.99 25.16
C HIS A 101 -35.54 7.28 24.04
N ASP A 102 -36.79 6.97 24.35
CA ASP A 102 -37.82 6.59 23.39
C ASP A 102 -38.07 7.75 22.42
N HIS A 103 -37.98 7.47 21.12
CA HIS A 103 -38.69 8.24 20.11
C HIS A 103 -39.07 7.32 18.95
N ASP A 104 -40.31 6.84 19.02
CA ASP A 104 -41.07 6.34 17.88
C ASP A 104 -41.24 7.45 16.85
N ALA A 105 -40.79 7.20 15.62
CA ALA A 105 -41.28 7.87 14.43
C ALA A 105 -41.05 6.98 13.20
N ASP A 106 -42.10 6.24 12.86
CA ASP A 106 -42.29 5.66 11.53
C ASP A 106 -42.20 6.74 10.46
N ALA A 107 -41.31 6.54 9.49
CA ALA A 107 -41.37 7.21 8.19
C ALA A 107 -40.73 6.31 7.12
N ASP A 108 -41.60 5.63 6.38
CA ASP A 108 -41.33 5.00 5.10
C ASP A 108 -40.80 6.00 4.06
N ALA A 109 -39.76 5.57 3.31
CA ALA A 109 -39.17 6.07 2.05
C ALA A 109 -37.63 6.19 2.24
N ASP A 110 -36.73 5.58 1.45
CA ASP A 110 -36.73 5.12 0.06
C ASP A 110 -35.46 4.22 -0.10
N PRO A 111 -35.50 2.97 -0.62
CA PRO A 111 -34.33 2.08 -0.63
C PRO A 111 -33.46 2.27 -1.89
N ASP A 112 -33.23 3.51 -2.33
CA ASP A 112 -32.55 3.79 -3.61
C ASP A 112 -31.41 4.82 -3.49
N ASP A 113 -30.60 4.72 -2.44
CA ASP A 113 -29.28 5.39 -2.36
C ASP A 113 -28.13 4.40 -2.10
N ALA A 114 -28.16 3.28 -2.84
CA ALA A 114 -27.06 2.31 -2.91
C ALA A 114 -26.24 2.44 -4.21
N THR A 115 -26.47 3.48 -5.02
CA THR A 115 -25.83 3.65 -6.33
C THR A 115 -25.32 5.07 -6.58
N ALA A 116 -24.49 5.60 -5.68
CA ALA A 116 -23.73 6.82 -5.96
C ALA A 116 -22.32 6.81 -5.31
N ARG A 117 -21.61 5.68 -5.43
CA ARG A 117 -20.13 5.65 -5.31
C ARG A 117 -19.51 4.89 -6.48
N THR A 118 -19.93 5.25 -7.69
CA THR A 118 -19.33 4.78 -8.95
C THR A 118 -18.70 5.94 -9.73
N GLY A 119 -18.33 7.01 -9.03
CA GLY A 119 -17.45 8.05 -9.56
C GLY A 119 -16.07 7.92 -8.92
N SER A 120 -15.03 7.84 -9.75
CA SER A 120 -13.60 8.02 -9.43
C SER A 120 -12.70 6.81 -9.11
N ASP A 121 -13.00 5.57 -9.54
CA ASP A 121 -11.98 4.49 -9.39
C ASP A 121 -10.74 4.74 -10.30
N ASP A 122 -10.85 5.57 -11.35
CA ASP A 122 -9.74 6.00 -12.22
C ASP A 122 -8.83 7.08 -11.58
N ALA A 123 -9.30 7.79 -10.55
CA ALA A 123 -8.52 8.83 -9.86
C ALA A 123 -7.77 8.29 -8.62
N VAL A 124 -8.03 7.04 -8.23
CA VAL A 124 -7.35 6.42 -7.09
C VAL A 124 -5.94 6.04 -7.52
N ALA A 125 -4.94 6.55 -6.81
CA ALA A 125 -3.56 6.16 -7.04
C ALA A 125 -3.40 4.62 -7.01
N PRO A 126 -2.51 4.04 -7.83
CA PRO A 126 -2.34 2.60 -7.86
C PRO A 126 -1.79 2.09 -6.53
N VAL A 127 -2.18 0.87 -6.15
CA VAL A 127 -1.49 0.13 -5.08
C VAL A 127 -0.06 -0.13 -5.52
N LEU A 128 0.90 0.15 -4.65
CA LEU A 128 2.32 -0.08 -4.92
C LEU A 128 2.86 -1.21 -4.07
N ILE A 129 3.87 -1.91 -4.60
CA ILE A 129 4.61 -2.96 -3.90
C ILE A 129 6.08 -2.59 -3.87
N GLY A 130 6.61 -2.47 -2.65
CA GLY A 130 8.04 -2.26 -2.41
C GLY A 130 8.73 -3.55 -1.99
N VAL A 131 9.75 -3.97 -2.73
CA VAL A 131 10.62 -5.12 -2.42
C VAL A 131 12.00 -4.59 -2.06
N VAL A 132 12.51 -5.03 -0.91
CA VAL A 132 13.90 -4.80 -0.48
C VAL A 132 14.54 -6.14 -0.16
N VAL A 133 15.72 -6.39 -0.72
CA VAL A 133 16.50 -7.61 -0.48
C VAL A 133 17.87 -7.25 0.08
N ALA A 134 18.21 -7.86 1.20
CA ALA A 134 19.55 -7.91 1.75
C ALA A 134 20.16 -9.29 1.54
N ALA A 135 21.45 -9.36 1.22
CA ALA A 135 22.15 -10.62 0.99
C ALA A 135 22.45 -11.39 2.28
N SER A 136 22.54 -10.69 3.41
CA SER A 136 22.79 -11.24 4.75
C SER A 136 21.83 -10.63 5.77
N SER A 137 21.55 -11.39 6.83
CA SER A 137 20.82 -10.91 8.01
C SER A 137 21.53 -9.77 8.75
N ASP A 138 22.84 -9.60 8.54
CA ASP A 138 23.61 -8.48 9.11
C ASP A 138 23.07 -7.12 8.61
N ASP A 139 22.60 -7.10 7.37
CA ASP A 139 22.04 -5.91 6.72
C ASP A 139 20.55 -5.73 7.02
N ALA A 140 19.92 -6.59 7.81
CA ALA A 140 18.47 -6.55 8.06
C ALA A 140 18.01 -5.20 8.64
N ARG A 141 18.81 -4.59 9.52
CA ARG A 141 18.51 -3.25 10.06
C ARG A 141 18.56 -2.18 8.99
N GLU A 142 19.50 -2.30 8.06
CA GLU A 142 19.59 -1.38 6.92
C GLU A 142 18.45 -1.59 5.95
N ALA A 143 18.13 -2.85 5.63
CA ALA A 143 17.01 -3.22 4.77
C ALA A 143 15.67 -2.67 5.30
N ARG A 144 15.42 -2.72 6.62
CA ARG A 144 14.23 -2.11 7.24
C ARG A 144 14.21 -0.59 7.09
N ARG A 145 15.36 0.08 7.26
CA ARG A 145 15.46 1.53 7.05
C ARG A 145 15.24 1.91 5.58
N ALA A 146 15.81 1.14 4.66
CA ALA A 146 15.64 1.33 3.23
C ALA A 146 14.19 1.10 2.81
N ALA A 147 13.53 0.06 3.33
CA ALA A 147 12.11 -0.20 3.13
C ALA A 147 11.25 0.97 3.60
N ALA A 148 11.44 1.45 4.83
CA ALA A 148 10.69 2.61 5.35
C ALA A 148 10.91 3.89 4.52
N ARG A 149 12.09 4.07 3.91
CA ARG A 149 12.35 5.17 2.99
C ARG A 149 11.64 4.96 1.65
N LEU A 150 11.71 3.76 1.09
CA LEU A 150 11.04 3.39 -0.15
C LEU A 150 9.53 3.55 -0.04
N GLU A 151 8.95 3.20 1.12
CA GLU A 151 7.53 3.39 1.42
C GLU A 151 7.14 4.86 1.46
N ARG A 152 7.96 5.72 2.10
CA ARG A 152 7.70 7.17 2.12
C ARG A 152 7.67 7.73 0.70
N ILE A 153 8.64 7.35 -0.13
CA ILE A 153 8.71 7.77 -1.53
C ILE A 153 7.47 7.26 -2.30
N GLY A 154 7.11 5.99 -2.16
CA GLY A 154 5.91 5.43 -2.80
C GLY A 154 4.63 6.17 -2.40
N ARG A 155 4.49 6.55 -1.13
CA ARG A 155 3.35 7.35 -0.66
C ARG A 155 3.39 8.79 -1.18
N GLU A 156 4.57 9.38 -1.37
CA GLU A 156 4.70 10.69 -2.03
C GLU A 156 4.23 10.61 -3.48
N PHE A 157 4.64 9.58 -4.23
CA PHE A 157 4.13 9.32 -5.59
C PHE A 157 2.61 9.17 -5.61
N GLN A 158 2.03 8.40 -4.68
CA GLN A 158 0.58 8.22 -4.61
C GLN A 158 -0.17 9.52 -4.27
N LYS A 159 0.41 10.39 -3.43
CA LYS A 159 -0.16 11.70 -3.11
C LYS A 159 -0.14 12.64 -4.32
N GLU A 160 0.97 12.68 -5.04
CA GLU A 160 1.10 13.48 -6.27
C GLU A 160 0.14 12.97 -7.36
N TRP A 161 -0.01 11.64 -7.48
CA TRP A 161 -0.99 11.03 -8.39
C TRP A 161 -2.42 11.47 -8.06
N ALA A 162 -2.82 11.38 -6.78
CA ALA A 162 -4.15 11.79 -6.35
C ALA A 162 -4.40 13.29 -6.57
N ALA A 163 -3.38 14.14 -6.36
CA ALA A 163 -3.47 15.57 -6.62
C ALA A 163 -3.71 15.89 -8.11
N GLN A 164 -3.04 15.19 -9.03
CA GLN A 164 -3.25 15.37 -10.47
C GLN A 164 -4.66 14.94 -10.91
N GLY A 165 -5.22 13.89 -10.31
CA GLY A 165 -6.60 13.45 -10.58
C GLY A 165 -7.65 14.47 -10.14
N LEU A 166 -7.38 15.22 -9.06
CA LEU A 166 -8.24 16.32 -8.58
C LEU A 166 -8.24 17.53 -9.52
N GLU A 167 -7.09 17.88 -10.12
CA GLU A 167 -6.98 19.00 -11.05
C GLU A 167 -7.74 18.73 -12.38
N GLN A 168 -7.67 17.51 -12.91
CA GLN A 168 -8.40 17.14 -14.13
C GLN A 168 -9.92 17.14 -13.97
N ASP A 169 -10.45 16.79 -12.80
CA ASP A 169 -11.88 16.83 -12.51
C ASP A 169 -12.42 18.29 -12.43
N THR A 170 -11.58 19.24 -12.02
CA THR A 170 -11.95 20.67 -11.96
C THR A 170 -12.01 21.34 -13.34
N ASP A 171 -11.13 20.96 -14.28
CA ASP A 171 -11.12 21.50 -15.63
C ASP A 171 -12.24 20.93 -16.52
N GLY A 172 -12.70 19.70 -16.27
CA GLY A 172 -13.82 19.08 -16.98
C GLY A 172 -15.20 19.71 -16.71
N ARG A 173 -15.31 20.55 -15.66
CA ARG A 173 -16.57 21.22 -15.28
C ARG A 173 -16.79 22.59 -15.93
N SER A 174 -15.82 23.09 -16.70
CA SER A 174 -15.84 24.45 -17.25
C SER A 174 -16.05 24.50 -18.76
N THR A 175 -17.19 23.99 -19.25
CA THR A 175 -17.78 24.49 -20.51
C THR A 175 -19.30 24.58 -20.41
N PRO A 176 -19.85 25.72 -19.96
CA PRO A 176 -21.17 26.18 -20.35
C PRO A 176 -21.07 27.15 -21.56
N GLU A 177 -21.81 26.79 -22.61
CA GLU A 177 -22.27 27.55 -23.80
C GLU A 177 -21.31 28.42 -24.62
#